data_AF-A0A6A3W587-F1
#
_entry.id   AF-A0A6A3W587-F1
#
_cell.length_a   1.000
_cell.length_b   1.000
_cell.length_c   1.000
_cell.angle_alpha   90.00
_cell.angle_beta   90.00
_cell.angle_gamma   90.00
#
_symmetry.space_group_name_H-M   'P 1'
#
loop_
_entity.id
_entity.type
_entity.pdbx_description
1 polymer ?
#
loop_
_entity_poly.entity_id
_entity_poly.type
_entity_poly.pdbx_seq_one_letter_code
_entity_poly.pdbx_strand_id
1 'polypeptide(L)'
;MVLQKEINVSRLLNALPTRKASGGQRKAKSCLAKGKDEHQFSVDVLTKRYLKQPMYPLHWQVMRDFDIRTKAGVSKRESFRGTVVSWGDNNGVYYWAVEFPKLKKTLRLECQELAECTHEAYIHGVDVTGLSSGEAVV
;
A
#
# COMPACT_ATOMS: atom_id res chain seq x y z
N MET A 1 1.13 15.65 60.32
CA MET A 1 0.19 15.81 59.20
C MET A 1 -0.06 17.30 59.08
N VAL A 2 0.25 18.00 57.99
CA VAL A 2 -0.50 17.99 56.73
C VAL A 2 0.45 18.36 55.59
N LEU A 3 0.61 17.48 54.60
CA LEU A 3 1.27 17.76 53.32
C LEU A 3 0.19 18.22 52.33
N GLN A 4 -0.04 19.52 52.24
CA GLN A 4 -0.68 20.11 51.07
C GLN A 4 0.26 21.16 50.52
N LYS A 5 1.35 20.69 49.91
CA LYS A 5 2.10 21.51 48.96
C LYS A 5 1.13 21.84 47.84
N GLU A 6 0.81 23.12 47.70
CA GLU A 6 -0.01 23.68 46.64
C GLU A 6 0.38 23.05 45.31
N ILE A 7 -0.51 22.20 44.78
CA ILE A 7 -0.28 21.52 43.51
C ILE A 7 -0.42 22.60 42.43
N ASN A 8 0.72 23.03 41.92
CA ASN A 8 0.79 24.08 40.91
C ASN A 8 0.37 23.49 39.55
N VAL A 9 -0.94 23.56 39.26
CA VAL A 9 -1.59 22.92 38.10
C VAL A 9 -0.97 23.36 36.77
N SER A 10 -0.53 24.61 36.65
CA SER A 10 0.14 25.14 35.46
C SER A 10 1.50 24.46 35.20
N ARG A 11 2.24 24.07 36.24
CA ARG A 11 3.47 23.28 36.09
C ARG A 11 3.20 21.87 35.58
N LEU A 12 2.12 21.25 36.06
CA LEU A 12 1.70 19.91 35.61
C LEU A 12 1.27 19.92 34.15
N LEU A 13 0.51 20.94 33.72
CA LEU A 13 0.07 21.08 32.33
C LEU A 13 1.23 21.30 31.36
N ASN A 14 2.30 21.98 31.78
CA ASN A 14 3.51 22.17 30.97
C ASN A 14 4.41 20.92 30.90
N ALA A 15 4.31 20.03 31.89
CA ALA A 15 5.07 18.77 31.92
C ALA A 15 4.38 17.65 31.13
N LEU A 16 3.07 17.77 30.89
CA LEU A 16 2.36 16.86 30.00
C LEU A 16 2.79 17.14 28.55
N PRO A 17 3.24 16.12 27.80
CA PRO A 17 3.58 16.31 26.39
C PRO A 17 2.34 16.81 25.67
N THR A 18 2.36 18.09 25.27
CA THR A 18 1.24 18.72 24.56
C THR A 18 1.00 17.94 23.29
N ARG A 19 -0.14 17.24 23.21
CA ARG A 19 -0.58 16.58 22.00
C ARG A 19 -0.65 17.66 20.92
N LYS A 20 0.16 17.53 19.86
CA LYS A 20 0.05 18.41 18.69
C LYS A 20 -1.41 18.44 18.27
N ALA A 21 -1.96 19.64 18.02
CA ALA A 21 -3.32 19.78 17.55
C ALA A 21 -3.53 18.83 16.35
N SER A 22 -4.45 17.88 16.53
CA SER A 22 -4.83 16.98 15.44
C SER A 22 -5.53 17.83 14.37
N GLY A 23 -4.99 17.84 13.15
CA GLY A 23 -5.60 18.58 12.03
C GLY A 23 -4.71 19.58 11.30
N GLY A 24 -3.40 19.59 11.53
CA GLY A 24 -2.49 20.40 10.70
C GLY A 24 -2.63 20.02 9.22
N GLN A 25 -3.13 20.95 8.40
CA GLN A 25 -3.24 20.76 6.95
C GLN A 25 -1.87 20.38 6.39
N ARG A 26 -1.80 19.28 5.65
CA ARG A 26 -0.56 18.89 4.96
C ARG A 26 -0.13 20.03 4.05
N LYS A 27 1.13 20.45 4.13
CA LYS A 27 1.67 21.48 3.22
C LYS A 27 1.43 21.01 1.78
N ALA A 28 0.76 21.82 0.98
CA ALA A 28 0.60 21.58 -0.44
C ALA A 28 1.99 21.50 -1.09
N LYS A 29 2.14 20.63 -2.10
CA LYS A 29 3.38 20.56 -2.88
C LYS A 29 3.59 21.90 -3.59
N SER A 30 4.84 22.40 -3.59
CA SER A 30 5.20 23.63 -4.30
C SER A 30 4.95 23.50 -5.81
N CYS A 31 4.39 24.55 -6.44
CA CYS A 31 4.10 24.59 -7.88
C CYS A 31 5.35 24.46 -8.76
N LEU A 32 6.54 24.75 -8.19
CA LEU A 32 7.84 24.68 -8.88
C LEU A 32 8.60 23.38 -8.59
N ALA A 33 8.08 22.53 -7.70
CA ALA A 33 8.70 21.23 -7.48
C ALA A 33 8.49 20.40 -8.74
N LYS A 34 9.56 20.13 -9.49
CA LYS A 34 9.57 18.98 -10.42
C LYS A 34 9.15 17.78 -9.60
N GLY A 35 7.96 17.25 -9.89
CA GLY A 35 7.49 16.04 -9.24
C GLY A 35 8.52 14.96 -9.50
N LYS A 36 9.34 14.65 -8.50
CA LYS A 36 9.87 13.31 -8.42
C LYS A 36 8.61 12.46 -8.23
N ASP A 37 8.30 11.60 -9.19
CA ASP A 37 7.20 10.63 -9.09
C ASP A 37 7.50 9.53 -8.05
N GLU A 38 8.22 9.89 -6.98
CA GLU A 38 8.42 9.12 -5.76
C GLU A 38 7.14 9.22 -4.92
N HIS A 39 6.02 8.73 -5.45
CA HIS A 39 4.80 8.54 -4.68
C HIS A 39 4.83 7.19 -3.96
N GLN A 40 3.91 6.99 -3.00
CA GLN A 40 3.89 5.81 -2.13
C GLN A 40 3.81 4.47 -2.89
N PHE A 41 3.22 4.49 -4.09
CA PHE A 41 3.07 3.34 -4.99
C PHE A 41 3.98 3.42 -6.22
N SER A 42 5.10 4.14 -6.13
CA SER A 42 6.15 4.08 -7.15
C SER A 42 6.94 2.78 -7.01
N VAL A 43 7.38 2.22 -8.13
CA VAL A 43 8.04 0.91 -8.17
C VAL A 43 9.23 0.86 -7.21
N ASP A 44 10.14 1.85 -7.27
CA ASP A 44 11.32 1.92 -6.39
C ASP A 44 10.99 1.91 -4.89
N VAL A 45 9.93 2.63 -4.50
CA VAL A 45 9.51 2.71 -3.09
C VAL A 45 8.89 1.39 -2.65
N LEU A 46 8.13 0.75 -3.52
CA LEU A 46 7.48 -0.53 -3.27
C LEU A 46 8.52 -1.66 -3.18
N THR A 47 9.46 -1.75 -4.10
CA THR A 47 10.55 -2.74 -4.07
C THR A 47 11.33 -2.65 -2.75
N LYS A 48 11.74 -1.44 -2.34
CA LYS A 48 12.42 -1.24 -1.05
C LYS A 48 11.56 -1.66 0.14
N ARG A 49 10.25 -1.43 0.06
CA ARG A 49 9.32 -1.76 1.14
C ARG A 49 9.07 -3.26 1.24
N TYR A 50 8.89 -3.94 0.12
CA TYR A 50 8.69 -5.39 0.06
C TYR A 50 9.91 -6.16 0.56
N LEU A 51 11.11 -5.71 0.21
CA LEU A 51 12.36 -6.28 0.73
C LEU A 51 12.51 -6.07 2.25
N LYS A 52 12.07 -4.92 2.77
CA LYS A 52 12.13 -4.64 4.22
C LYS A 52 11.05 -5.38 5.00
N GLN A 53 9.86 -5.52 4.43
CA GLN A 53 8.67 -6.09 5.07
C GLN A 53 7.87 -6.92 4.05
N PRO A 54 8.16 -8.22 3.89
CA PRO A 54 7.56 -9.05 2.85
C PRO A 54 6.06 -9.32 3.08
N MET A 55 5.57 -9.22 4.33
CA MET A 55 4.14 -9.32 4.65
C MET A 55 3.32 -8.06 4.30
N TYR A 56 3.96 -6.94 4.01
CA TYR A 56 3.27 -5.66 3.82
C TYR A 56 2.20 -5.65 2.71
N PRO A 57 2.41 -6.27 1.53
CA PRO A 57 1.42 -6.27 0.45
C PRO A 57 0.34 -7.35 0.58
N LEU A 58 0.19 -8.02 1.73
CA LEU A 58 -0.82 -9.07 1.87
C LEU A 58 -2.23 -8.49 1.70
N HIS A 59 -3.09 -9.21 0.97
CA HIS A 59 -4.45 -8.80 0.59
C HIS A 59 -4.55 -7.57 -0.32
N TRP A 60 -3.42 -7.05 -0.80
CA TRP A 60 -3.44 -5.93 -1.73
C TRP A 60 -3.99 -6.35 -3.09
N GLN A 61 -4.63 -5.38 -3.74
CA GLN A 61 -5.15 -5.52 -5.08
C GLN A 61 -4.08 -5.11 -6.08
N VAL A 62 -3.87 -5.97 -7.08
CA VAL A 62 -2.91 -5.74 -8.14
C VAL A 62 -3.59 -5.86 -9.49
N MET A 63 -3.00 -5.26 -10.51
CA MET A 63 -3.45 -5.37 -11.89
C MET A 63 -2.33 -5.99 -12.71
N ARG A 64 -2.69 -6.86 -13.65
CA ARG A 64 -1.75 -7.37 -14.65
C ARG A 64 -2.50 -7.61 -15.94
N ASP A 65 -1.81 -7.35 -17.04
CA ASP A 65 -2.31 -7.65 -18.38
C ASP A 65 -2.13 -9.11 -18.75
N PHE A 66 -3.14 -9.67 -19.39
CA PHE A 66 -3.12 -11.03 -19.93
C PHE A 66 -3.55 -11.05 -21.39
N ASP A 67 -2.84 -11.82 -22.20
CA ASP A 67 -3.23 -12.09 -23.58
C ASP A 67 -4.27 -13.20 -23.64
N ILE A 68 -5.52 -12.82 -23.90
CA ILE A 68 -6.63 -13.76 -24.04
C ILE A 68 -6.86 -14.03 -25.52
N ARG A 69 -6.82 -15.33 -25.88
CA ARG A 69 -7.24 -15.79 -27.19
C ARG A 69 -8.76 -15.87 -27.24
N THR A 70 -9.37 -15.03 -28.06
CA THR A 70 -10.81 -15.09 -28.31
C THR A 70 -11.12 -16.29 -29.20
N LYS A 71 -12.33 -16.85 -29.13
CA LYS A 71 -12.79 -17.95 -30.01
C LYS A 71 -12.66 -17.66 -31.51
N ALA A 72 -12.56 -16.38 -31.88
CA ALA A 72 -12.31 -15.90 -33.25
C ALA A 72 -10.81 -15.83 -33.64
N GLY A 73 -9.89 -16.35 -32.81
CA GLY A 73 -8.45 -16.36 -33.09
C GLY A 73 -7.72 -15.04 -32.83
N VAL A 74 -8.43 -13.97 -32.46
CA VAL A 74 -7.84 -12.67 -32.13
C VAL A 74 -7.33 -12.68 -30.69
N SER A 75 -6.04 -12.41 -30.49
CA SER A 75 -5.43 -12.14 -29.19
C SER A 75 -5.76 -10.73 -28.75
N LYS A 76 -6.48 -10.58 -27.63
CA LYS A 76 -6.71 -9.29 -26.99
C LYS A 76 -5.97 -9.24 -25.66
N ARG A 77 -5.30 -8.14 -25.41
CA ARG A 77 -4.66 -7.84 -24.13
C ARG A 77 -5.72 -7.23 -23.22
N GLU A 78 -6.05 -7.95 -22.15
CA GLU A 78 -7.05 -7.52 -21.17
C GLU A 78 -6.41 -7.46 -19.79
N SER A 79 -6.68 -6.38 -19.05
CA SER A 79 -6.16 -6.17 -17.70
C SER A 79 -7.08 -6.83 -16.67
N PHE A 80 -6.49 -7.65 -15.79
CA PHE A 80 -7.21 -8.34 -14.74
C PHE A 80 -6.75 -7.91 -13.35
N ARG A 81 -7.73 -7.77 -12.46
CA ARG A 81 -7.51 -7.56 -11.04
C ARG A 81 -7.17 -8.88 -10.36
N GLY A 82 -6.10 -8.89 -9.58
CA GLY A 82 -5.70 -9.97 -8.69
C GLY A 82 -5.56 -9.49 -7.25
N THR A 83 -5.41 -10.45 -6.34
CA THR A 83 -5.20 -10.21 -4.90
C THR A 83 -3.98 -10.97 -4.43
N VAL A 84 -3.11 -10.33 -3.64
CA VAL A 84 -1.96 -10.99 -3.01
C VAL A 84 -2.45 -11.90 -1.86
N VAL A 85 -2.20 -13.20 -1.95
CA VAL A 85 -2.72 -14.20 -1.01
C VAL A 85 -1.65 -14.68 -0.03
N SER A 86 -0.42 -14.88 -0.49
CA SER A 86 0.67 -15.35 0.37
C SER A 86 2.02 -14.88 -0.16
N TRP A 87 3.06 -15.07 0.65
CA TRP A 87 4.44 -14.82 0.29
C TRP A 87 5.30 -16.00 0.75
N GLY A 88 6.47 -16.13 0.15
CA GLY A 88 7.47 -17.12 0.54
C GLY A 88 8.86 -16.67 0.16
N ASP A 89 9.84 -17.44 0.60
CA ASP A 89 11.25 -17.27 0.27
C ASP A 89 11.73 -18.53 -0.45
N ASN A 90 12.42 -18.35 -1.58
CA ASN A 90 13.08 -19.41 -2.30
C ASN A 90 14.57 -19.09 -2.41
N ASN A 91 15.38 -19.65 -1.51
CA ASN A 91 16.84 -19.46 -1.46
C ASN A 91 17.31 -18.00 -1.42
N GLY A 92 16.60 -17.13 -0.69
CA GLY A 92 16.92 -15.71 -0.53
C GLY A 92 16.21 -14.80 -1.53
N VAL A 93 15.40 -15.36 -2.43
CA VAL A 93 14.54 -14.60 -3.35
C VAL A 93 13.09 -14.67 -2.86
N TYR A 94 12.57 -13.53 -2.42
CA TYR A 94 11.17 -13.42 -2.02
C TYR A 94 10.24 -13.49 -3.23
N TYR A 95 9.15 -14.26 -3.08
CA TYR A 95 8.07 -14.34 -4.04
C TYR A 95 6.71 -14.17 -3.36
N TRP A 96 5.73 -13.70 -4.12
CA TRP A 96 4.35 -13.50 -3.69
C TRP A 96 3.40 -14.28 -4.58
N ALA A 97 2.45 -14.99 -3.98
CA ALA A 97 1.38 -15.65 -4.71
C ALA A 97 0.20 -14.68 -4.86
N VAL A 98 -0.16 -14.39 -6.11
CA VAL A 98 -1.29 -13.54 -6.47
C VAL A 98 -2.36 -14.39 -7.13
N GLU A 99 -3.58 -14.34 -6.59
CA GLU A 99 -4.74 -15.00 -7.16
C GLU A 99 -5.50 -14.04 -8.08
N PHE A 100 -5.81 -14.49 -9.28
CA PHE A 100 -6.65 -13.78 -10.26
C PHE A 100 -7.99 -14.51 -10.41
N PRO A 101 -9.06 -14.08 -9.72
CA PRO A 101 -10.32 -14.83 -9.65
C PRO A 101 -10.97 -15.06 -11.01
N LYS A 102 -10.93 -14.04 -11.89
CA LYS A 102 -11.49 -14.10 -13.25
C LYS A 102 -10.78 -15.13 -14.14
N LEU A 103 -9.49 -15.34 -13.93
CA LEU A 103 -8.67 -16.29 -14.69
C LEU A 103 -8.59 -17.66 -13.99
N LYS A 104 -9.08 -17.78 -12.75
CA LYS A 104 -8.92 -18.96 -11.87
C LYS A 104 -7.48 -19.46 -11.80
N LYS A 105 -6.52 -18.51 -11.79
CA LYS A 105 -5.09 -18.78 -11.79
C LYS A 105 -4.42 -18.09 -10.62
N THR A 106 -3.46 -18.76 -10.02
CA THR A 106 -2.55 -18.20 -9.04
C THR A 106 -1.17 -18.09 -9.66
N LEU A 107 -0.58 -16.90 -9.66
CA LEU A 107 0.75 -16.63 -10.17
C LEU A 107 1.71 -16.36 -9.03
N ARG A 108 2.95 -16.83 -9.16
CA ARG A 108 4.05 -16.42 -8.29
C ARG A 108 4.79 -15.26 -8.94
N LEU A 109 4.86 -14.14 -8.24
CA LEU A 109 5.50 -12.91 -8.67
C LEU A 109 6.72 -12.63 -7.81
N GLU A 110 7.81 -12.20 -8.43
CA GLU A 110 8.96 -11.68 -7.72
C GLU A 110 8.71 -10.24 -7.25
N CYS A 111 9.64 -9.69 -6.47
CA CYS A 111 9.53 -8.37 -5.85
C CYS A 111 9.29 -7.26 -6.87
N GLN A 112 10.02 -7.28 -7.98
CA GLN A 112 9.92 -6.27 -9.02
C GLN A 112 8.61 -6.40 -9.81
N GLU A 113 8.25 -7.61 -10.22
CA GLU A 113 7.00 -7.85 -10.93
C GLU A 113 5.78 -7.45 -10.09
N LEU A 114 5.80 -7.77 -8.79
CA LEU A 114 4.73 -7.37 -7.88
C LEU A 114 4.62 -5.85 -7.78
N ALA A 115 5.76 -5.16 -7.65
CA ALA A 115 5.80 -3.70 -7.58
C ALA A 115 5.22 -3.05 -8.84
N GLU A 116 5.54 -3.56 -10.02
CA GLU A 116 4.96 -3.12 -11.29
C GLU A 116 3.44 -3.35 -11.33
N CYS A 117 2.96 -4.55 -10.96
CA CYS A 117 1.53 -4.86 -10.95
C CYS A 117 0.73 -3.96 -9.96
N THR A 118 1.33 -3.61 -8.82
CA THR A 118 0.71 -2.69 -7.85
C THR A 118 0.75 -1.24 -8.33
N HIS A 119 1.80 -0.86 -9.07
CA HIS A 119 1.90 0.45 -9.69
C HIS A 119 0.86 0.63 -10.80
N GLU A 120 0.66 -0.39 -11.64
CA GLU A 120 -0.40 -0.42 -12.65
C GLU A 120 -1.78 -0.28 -11.99
N ALA A 121 -2.04 -1.01 -10.91
CA ALA A 121 -3.29 -0.89 -10.16
C ALA A 121 -3.52 0.56 -9.67
N TYR A 122 -2.45 1.20 -9.16
CA TYR A 122 -2.51 2.60 -8.74
C TYR A 122 -2.77 3.57 -9.89
N ILE A 123 -2.08 3.44 -11.02
CA ILE A 123 -2.28 4.29 -12.21
C ILE A 123 -3.73 4.18 -12.71
N HIS A 124 -4.28 2.97 -12.72
CA HIS A 124 -5.65 2.72 -13.16
C HIS A 124 -6.71 3.07 -12.11
N GLY A 125 -6.31 3.65 -10.96
CA GLY A 125 -7.23 4.13 -9.92
C GLY A 125 -7.89 3.02 -9.10
N VAL A 126 -7.32 1.81 -9.11
CA VAL A 126 -7.77 0.71 -8.25
C VAL A 126 -7.32 0.99 -6.81
N ASP A 127 -8.19 0.73 -5.84
CA ASP A 127 -7.80 0.77 -4.43
C ASP A 127 -6.87 -0.41 -4.11
N VAL A 128 -5.56 -0.15 -4.18
CA VAL A 128 -4.49 -1.12 -3.94
C VAL A 128 -4.60 -1.75 -2.55
N THR A 129 -5.05 -1.01 -1.55
CA THR A 129 -5.09 -1.49 -0.15
C THR A 129 -6.35 -2.28 0.20
N GLY A 130 -7.35 -2.29 -0.70
CA GLY A 130 -8.56 -3.08 -0.51
C GLY A 130 -9.41 -2.68 0.70
N LEU A 131 -9.23 -1.47 1.23
CA LEU A 131 -10.09 -0.88 2.24
C LEU A 131 -11.40 -0.46 1.57
N SER A 132 -12.19 -1.44 1.17
CA SER A 132 -13.54 -1.17 0.70
C SER A 132 -14.28 -0.42 1.80
N SER A 133 -14.96 0.66 1.42
CA SER A 133 -15.68 1.61 2.26
C SER A 133 -16.82 1.03 3.11
N GLY A 134 -16.93 -0.29 3.25
CA GLY A 134 -17.93 -0.99 4.05
C GLY A 134 -17.54 -1.23 5.52
N GLU A 135 -16.26 -1.08 5.90
CA GLU A 135 -15.79 -1.32 7.28
C GLU A 135 -15.48 -0.04 8.06
N ALA A 136 -15.76 1.14 7.49
CA ALA A 136 -15.66 2.41 8.18
C ALA A 136 -17.00 2.78 8.87
N VAL A 137 -17.40 1.98 9.85
CA VAL A 137 -18.44 2.37 10.83
C VAL A 137 -17.86 2.14 12.22
N VAL A 138 -17.30 3.19 12.81
CA VAL A 138 -17.21 3.42 14.26
C VAL A 138 -17.44 4.90 14.52
#